data_AF-A0AAD4LHV9-F1
#
_entry.id   AF-A0AAD4LHV9-F1
#
_cell.length_a   1.000
_cell.length_b   1.000
_cell.length_c   1.000
_cell.angle_alpha   90.00
_cell.angle_beta   90.00
_cell.angle_gamma   90.00
#
_symmetry.space_group_name_H-M   'P 1'
#
loop_
_entity.id
_entity.type
_entity.pdbx_description
1 polymer ?
#
loop_
_entity_poly.entity_id
_entity_poly.type
_entity_poly.pdbx_seq_one_letter_code
_entity_poly.pdbx_strand_id
1 'polypeptide(L)'
;KLSEDERYRLAGDKFSLDPEEFRRAIRDSIRPDDTFTSFIRDLQAAAQGALHIFAMSNISGPDYEVARPRPEEWGIFERVFTSAAVGMGKPELCFFKFVLDQIKVEQA
;
A
#
# COMPACT_ATOMS: atom_id res chain seq x y z
N LYS A 1 -18.51 0.70 9.48
CA LYS A 1 -17.63 0.41 8.33
C LYS A 1 -18.30 -0.69 7.51
N LEU A 2 -18.27 -0.59 6.18
CA LEU A 2 -18.73 -1.68 5.30
C LEU A 2 -17.73 -2.85 5.35
N SER A 3 -18.21 -4.07 5.26
CA SER A 3 -17.37 -5.26 5.05
C SER A 3 -16.72 -5.24 3.66
N GLU A 4 -15.71 -6.09 3.45
CA GLU A 4 -15.10 -6.26 2.13
C GLU A 4 -16.12 -6.74 1.10
N ASP A 5 -16.92 -7.75 1.46
CA ASP A 5 -17.95 -8.30 0.57
C ASP A 5 -19.03 -7.28 0.22
N GLU A 6 -19.44 -6.46 1.19
CA GLU A 6 -20.38 -5.37 0.93
C GLU A 6 -19.79 -4.34 -0.04
N ARG A 7 -18.50 -4.04 0.05
CA ARG A 7 -17.84 -3.08 -0.85
C ARG A 7 -17.77 -3.61 -2.28
N TYR A 8 -17.33 -4.85 -2.46
CA TYR A 8 -17.24 -5.46 -3.79
C TYR A 8 -18.61 -5.68 -4.39
N ARG A 9 -19.62 -6.05 -3.59
CA ARG A 9 -21.02 -6.13 -4.05
C ARG A 9 -21.53 -4.77 -4.52
N LEU A 10 -21.41 -3.72 -3.70
CA LEU A 10 -21.88 -2.39 -4.08
C LEU A 10 -21.14 -1.83 -5.30
N ALA A 11 -19.85 -2.14 -5.45
CA ALA A 11 -19.07 -1.75 -6.61
C ALA A 11 -19.51 -2.52 -7.88
N GLY A 12 -19.67 -3.84 -7.79
CA GLY A 12 -20.20 -4.68 -8.88
C GLY A 12 -21.58 -4.21 -9.32
N ASP A 13 -22.51 -4.03 -8.37
CA ASP A 13 -23.87 -3.53 -8.62
C ASP A 13 -23.84 -2.18 -9.34
N LYS A 14 -22.95 -1.26 -8.93
CA LYS A 14 -22.83 0.08 -9.54
C LYS A 14 -22.38 0.04 -11.01
N PHE A 15 -21.55 -0.93 -11.38
CA PHE A 15 -21.01 -1.08 -12.74
C PHE A 15 -21.69 -2.19 -13.54
N SER A 16 -22.74 -2.81 -13.00
CA SER A 16 -23.41 -3.97 -13.59
C SER A 16 -22.45 -5.13 -13.88
N LEU A 17 -21.49 -5.35 -12.99
CA LEU A 17 -20.50 -6.43 -13.06
C LEU A 17 -20.76 -7.45 -11.95
N ASP A 18 -20.41 -8.71 -12.21
CA ASP A 18 -20.38 -9.72 -11.15
C ASP A 18 -19.38 -9.29 -10.05
N PRO A 19 -19.78 -9.24 -8.78
CA PRO A 19 -18.91 -8.81 -7.68
C PRO A 19 -17.62 -9.65 -7.55
N GLU A 20 -17.68 -10.94 -7.86
CA GLU A 20 -16.52 -11.82 -7.79
C GLU A 20 -15.56 -11.58 -8.95
N GLU A 21 -16.09 -11.39 -10.16
CA GLU A 21 -15.30 -10.98 -11.31
C GLU A 21 -14.62 -9.62 -11.08
N PHE A 22 -15.36 -8.64 -10.54
CA PHE A 22 -14.80 -7.33 -10.21
C PHE A 22 -13.70 -7.44 -9.14
N ARG A 23 -13.92 -8.21 -8.07
CA ARG A 23 -12.92 -8.48 -7.02
C ARG A 23 -11.66 -9.11 -7.62
N ARG A 24 -11.81 -10.13 -8.46
CA ARG A 24 -10.69 -10.79 -9.13
C ARG A 24 -9.92 -9.80 -10.01
N ALA A 25 -10.61 -9.00 -10.82
CA ALA A 25 -9.96 -8.02 -11.69
C ALA A 25 -9.14 -6.98 -10.90
N ILE A 26 -9.67 -6.49 -9.76
CA ILE A 26 -8.91 -5.59 -8.88
C ILE A 26 -7.67 -6.28 -8.33
N ARG A 27 -7.80 -7.50 -7.81
CA ARG A 27 -6.65 -8.25 -7.27
C ARG A 27 -5.60 -8.54 -8.34
N ASP A 28 -6.01 -8.94 -9.54
CA ASP A 28 -5.12 -9.23 -10.66
C ASP A 28 -4.40 -7.98 -11.19
N SER A 29 -4.97 -6.79 -10.97
CA SER A 29 -4.36 -5.50 -11.32
C SER A 29 -3.22 -5.10 -10.37
N ILE A 30 -3.18 -5.65 -9.16
CA ILE A 30 -2.14 -5.38 -8.18
C ILE A 30 -0.93 -6.22 -8.55
N ARG A 31 0.01 -5.61 -9.28
CA ARG A 31 1.27 -6.24 -9.65
C ARG A 31 2.44 -5.35 -9.29
N PRO A 32 3.53 -5.91 -8.76
CA PRO A 32 4.78 -5.19 -8.58
C PRO A 32 5.29 -4.66 -9.92
N ASP A 33 5.93 -3.50 -9.87
CA ASP A 33 6.76 -3.00 -10.97
C ASP A 33 8.21 -3.36 -10.66
N ASP A 34 8.73 -4.37 -11.35
CA ASP A 34 10.09 -4.87 -11.17
C ASP A 34 11.14 -3.79 -11.49
N THR A 35 10.86 -2.91 -12.45
CA THR A 35 11.76 -1.81 -12.83
C THR A 35 11.85 -0.80 -11.72
N PHE A 36 10.72 -0.40 -11.15
CA PHE A 36 10.68 0.50 -10.00
C PHE A 36 11.33 -0.14 -8.77
N THR A 37 11.07 -1.41 -8.52
CA THR A 37 11.64 -2.16 -7.39
C THR A 37 13.17 -2.23 -7.51
N SER A 38 13.72 -2.52 -8.69
CA SER A 38 15.17 -2.51 -8.93
C SER A 38 15.77 -1.13 -8.69
N PHE A 39 15.13 -0.08 -9.21
CA PHE A 39 15.59 1.29 -9.02
C PHE A 39 15.71 1.68 -7.54
N ILE A 40 14.72 1.31 -6.72
CA ILE A 40 14.76 1.57 -5.27
C ILE A 40 15.91 0.83 -4.60
N ARG A 41 16.18 -0.43 -4.96
CA ARG A 41 17.32 -1.19 -4.42
C ARG A 41 18.66 -0.57 -4.79
N ASP A 42 18.82 -0.14 -6.04
CA ASP A 42 20.05 0.51 -6.49
C ASP A 42 20.29 1.82 -5.73
N LEU A 43 19.22 2.58 -5.49
CA LEU A 43 19.28 3.82 -4.72
C LEU A 43 19.69 3.56 -3.25
N GLN A 44 19.15 2.51 -2.62
CA GLN A 44 19.55 2.11 -1.26
C GLN A 44 21.01 1.68 -1.20
N ALA A 45 21.48 0.89 -2.17
CA ALA A 45 22.86 0.43 -2.25
C ALA A 45 23.83 1.61 -2.41
N ALA A 46 23.49 2.58 -3.27
CA ALA A 46 24.29 3.79 -3.50
C ALA A 46 24.34 4.71 -2.27
N ALA A 47 23.25 4.79 -1.50
CA ALA A 47 23.16 5.64 -0.31
C ALA A 47 23.91 5.10 0.92
N GLN A 48 24.38 3.84 0.90
CA GLN A 48 25.14 3.22 1.98
C GLN A 48 24.51 3.39 3.38
N GLY A 49 23.17 3.26 3.45
CA GLY A 49 22.41 3.39 4.69
C GLY A 49 22.02 4.83 5.09
N ALA A 50 22.42 5.85 4.32
CA ALA A 50 21.99 7.23 4.57
C ALA A 50 20.55 7.53 4.10
N LEU A 51 19.96 6.65 3.28
CA LEU A 51 18.62 6.82 2.74
C LEU A 51 17.63 5.84 3.38
N HIS A 52 16.62 6.41 4.04
CA HIS A 52 15.47 5.69 4.57
C HIS A 52 14.29 5.81 3.62
N ILE A 53 13.66 4.68 3.29
CA ILE A 53 12.58 4.62 2.31
C ILE A 53 11.34 4.04 2.97
N PHE A 54 10.25 4.80 2.93
CA PHE A 54 8.97 4.44 3.51
C PHE A 54 7.90 4.43 2.43
N ALA A 55 6.89 3.56 2.57
CA ALA A 55 5.74 3.54 1.67
C ALA A 55 4.48 4.06 2.37
N MET A 56 3.64 4.79 1.62
CA MET A 56 2.33 5.26 2.10
C MET A 56 1.25 4.93 1.05
N SER A 57 0.34 4.02 1.38
CA SER A 57 -0.64 3.48 0.42
C SER A 57 -2.09 3.64 0.89
N ASN A 58 -2.94 4.13 -0.02
CA ASN A 58 -4.39 4.04 0.13
C ASN A 58 -4.83 2.67 -0.36
N ILE A 59 -4.92 1.72 0.56
CA ILE A 59 -5.23 0.33 0.26
C ILE A 59 -6.11 -0.25 1.35
N SER A 60 -6.98 -1.19 0.99
CA SER A 60 -7.76 -1.95 1.97
C SER A 60 -6.86 -2.97 2.67
N GLY A 61 -7.26 -3.46 3.84
CA GLY A 61 -6.51 -4.50 4.55
C GLY A 61 -6.39 -5.78 3.71
N PRO A 62 -7.51 -6.33 3.20
CA PRO A 62 -7.48 -7.52 2.36
C PRO A 62 -6.62 -7.37 1.09
N ASP A 63 -6.72 -6.24 0.39
CA ASP A 63 -5.91 -6.01 -0.82
C ASP A 63 -4.41 -5.84 -0.47
N TYR A 64 -4.11 -5.28 0.72
CA TYR A 64 -2.73 -5.19 1.20
C TYR A 64 -2.14 -6.58 1.49
N GLU A 65 -2.91 -7.49 2.09
CA GLU A 65 -2.45 -8.86 2.31
C GLU A 65 -2.24 -9.64 1.00
N VAL A 66 -2.95 -9.29 -0.08
CA VAL A 66 -2.69 -9.83 -1.44
C VAL A 66 -1.43 -9.21 -2.04
N ALA A 67 -1.17 -7.93 -1.79
CA ALA A 67 -0.02 -7.22 -2.34
C ALA A 67 1.30 -7.59 -1.64
N ARG A 68 1.25 -7.87 -0.32
CA ARG A 68 2.40 -8.09 0.57
C ARG A 68 3.16 -9.44 0.50
N PRO A 69 2.63 -10.57 -0.03
CA PRO A 69 3.17 -11.91 0.25
C PRO A 69 4.49 -12.25 -0.47
N ARG A 70 5.15 -11.26 -1.07
CA ARG A 70 6.54 -11.34 -1.52
C ARG A 70 7.42 -10.48 -0.61
N PRO A 71 7.83 -11.00 0.57
CA PRO A 71 8.63 -10.26 1.55
C PRO A 71 9.90 -9.65 0.93
N GLU A 72 10.51 -10.33 -0.03
CA GLU A 72 11.67 -9.87 -0.75
C GLU A 72 11.42 -8.53 -1.48
N GLU A 73 10.23 -8.33 -2.05
CA GLU A 73 9.86 -7.11 -2.78
C GLU A 73 9.50 -5.96 -1.83
N TRP A 74 8.84 -6.25 -0.71
CA TRP A 74 8.43 -5.23 0.26
C TRP A 74 9.53 -4.85 1.25
N GLY A 75 10.59 -5.65 1.36
CA GLY A 75 11.77 -5.36 2.17
C GLY A 75 12.59 -4.15 1.71
N ILE A 76 12.24 -3.53 0.57
CA ILE A 76 12.80 -2.24 0.14
C ILE A 76 12.30 -1.07 1.00
N PHE A 77 11.18 -1.23 1.71
CA PHE A 77 10.65 -0.22 2.60
C PHE A 77 10.95 -0.58 4.05
N GLU A 78 11.46 0.40 4.81
CA GLU A 78 11.65 0.26 6.26
C GLU A 78 10.30 0.09 6.98
N ARG A 79 9.29 0.83 6.52
CA ARG A 79 7.91 0.69 6.99
C ARG A 79 6.91 1.08 5.92
N VAL A 80 5.76 0.41 5.95
CA VAL A 80 4.61 0.68 5.08
C VAL A 80 3.45 1.21 5.93
N PHE A 81 2.97 2.40 5.59
CA PHE A 81 1.81 3.03 6.21
C PHE A 81 0.60 2.84 5.28
N THR A 82 -0.44 2.14 5.75
CA THR A 82 -1.65 1.90 4.96
C THR A 82 -2.86 2.62 5.53
N SER A 83 -3.74 3.10 4.65
CA SER A 83 -5.00 3.72 5.07
C SER A 83 -5.90 2.76 5.85
N ALA A 84 -5.80 1.46 5.58
CA ALA A 84 -6.52 0.44 6.32
C ALA A 84 -6.12 0.39 7.81
N ALA A 85 -4.81 0.49 8.11
CA ALA A 85 -4.29 0.40 9.46
C ALA A 85 -4.53 1.70 10.27
N VAL A 86 -4.33 2.86 9.65
CA VAL A 86 -4.33 4.15 10.35
C VAL A 86 -5.67 4.88 10.29
N GLY A 87 -6.58 4.46 9.40
CA GLY A 87 -7.89 5.10 9.22
C GLY A 87 -7.86 6.48 8.55
N MET A 88 -6.70 6.90 8.04
CA MET A 88 -6.48 8.14 7.28
C MET A 88 -6.01 7.78 5.87
N GLY A 89 -6.22 8.67 4.88
CA GLY A 89 -5.87 8.38 3.49
C GLY A 89 -5.45 9.63 2.74
N LYS A 90 -4.59 9.48 1.73
CA LYS A 90 -4.24 10.55 0.80
C LYS A 90 -5.51 11.00 0.05
N PRO A 91 -5.67 12.29 -0.27
CA PRO A 91 -4.73 13.39 -0.09
C PRO A 91 -4.84 14.13 1.26
N GLU A 92 -5.50 13.57 2.28
CA GLU A 92 -5.73 14.27 3.54
C GLU A 92 -4.43 14.58 4.28
N LEU A 93 -4.23 15.86 4.64
CA LEU A 93 -3.01 16.37 5.29
C LEU A 93 -2.67 15.64 6.59
N CYS A 94 -3.69 15.16 7.32
CA CYS A 94 -3.51 14.42 8.56
C CYS A 94 -2.68 13.15 8.36
N PHE A 95 -2.82 12.45 7.22
CA PHE A 95 -2.07 11.24 6.97
C PHE A 95 -0.58 11.54 6.75
N PHE A 96 -0.26 12.60 5.99
CA PHE A 96 1.13 13.03 5.79
C PHE A 96 1.78 13.45 7.10
N LYS A 97 1.09 14.24 7.93
CA LYS A 97 1.58 14.66 9.26
C LYS A 97 1.84 13.44 10.16
N PHE A 98 0.88 12.52 10.22
CA PHE A 98 1.03 11.28 10.98
C PHE A 98 2.28 10.50 10.56
N VAL A 99 2.50 10.29 9.26
CA VAL A 99 3.68 9.57 8.77
C VAL A 99 4.97 10.32 9.11
N LEU A 100 5.04 11.63 8.89
CA LEU A 100 6.22 12.44 9.19
C LEU A 100 6.56 12.44 10.69
N ASP A 101 5.55 12.41 11.56
CA ASP A 101 5.78 12.33 13.01
C ASP A 101 6.29 10.94 13.41
N GLN A 102 5.76 9.86 12.82
CA GLN A 102 6.22 8.49 13.10
C GLN A 102 7.69 8.28 12.70
N ILE A 103 8.09 8.71 11.49
CA ILE A 103 9.46 8.52 11.00
C ILE A 103 10.48 9.36 11.77
N LYS A 104 10.08 10.50 12.34
CA LYS A 104 10.97 11.33 13.19
C LYS A 104 11.23 10.68 14.55
N VAL A 105 10.22 10.01 15.11
CA VAL A 105 10.33 9.32 16.40
C VAL A 105 11.27 8.11 16.30
N GLU A 106 11.32 7.43 15.16
CA GLU A 106 12.22 6.28 14.94
C GLU A 106 13.70 6.68 14.71
N GLN A 107 13.97 7.95 14.41
CA GLN A 107 15.31 8.50 14.16
C GLN A 107 15.97 9.16 15.40
N ALA A 108 15.27 9.17 16.55
CA ALA A 108 15.66 9.90 17.77
C ALA A 108 16.32 9.02 18.84
#